data_AF-S8EUF1-F1
#
_entry.id   AF-S8EUF1-F1
#
_cell.length_a   1.000
_cell.length_b   1.000
_cell.length_c   1.000
_cell.angle_alpha   90.00
_cell.angle_beta   90.00
_cell.angle_gamma   90.00
#
_symmetry.space_group_name_H-M   'P 1'
#
loop_
_entity.id
_entity.type
_entity.pdbx_description
1 polymer ?
#
loop_
_entity_poly.entity_id
_entity_poly.type
_entity_poly.pdbx_seq_one_letter_code
_entity_poly.pdbx_strand_id
1 'polypeptide(L)'
;MQLPTDVRPDACPFAWPTMGVEIFRKAHQTYCQRNSVVVDQNMLQVEGRPVDLHALHTEVSDHGGCFWVSQNELWPVIAAKLGFVQIPGSDTGPAKSGPIVAQHVREIYLRFLHEFDDMFRSSIL
;
A
#
# COMPACT_ATOMS: atom_id res chain seq x y z
N MET A 1 -4.88 34.26 14.39
CA MET A 1 -5.47 32.92 14.62
C MET A 1 -4.59 31.92 13.90
N GLN A 2 -3.74 31.19 14.64
CA GLN A 2 -2.87 30.16 14.07
C GLN A 2 -3.69 28.89 13.80
N LEU A 3 -3.70 28.43 12.55
CA LEU A 3 -4.23 27.11 12.21
C LEU A 3 -3.30 26.03 12.77
N PRO A 4 -3.83 24.90 13.28
CA PRO A 4 -3.02 23.78 13.73
C PRO A 4 -2.29 23.10 12.56
N THR A 5 -0.99 22.90 12.74
CA THR A 5 0.00 22.44 11.75
C THR A 5 0.00 20.93 11.53
N ASP A 6 -1.14 20.28 11.31
CA ASP A 6 -1.16 18.82 11.04
C ASP A 6 -2.17 18.35 9.99
N VAL A 7 -2.65 19.23 9.10
CA VAL A 7 -3.34 18.76 7.90
C VAL A 7 -2.29 18.44 6.85
N ARG A 8 -1.97 17.14 6.68
CA ARG A 8 -1.28 16.63 5.48
C ARG A 8 -2.12 17.08 4.26
N PRO A 9 -1.63 17.97 3.39
CA PRO A 9 -2.40 18.49 2.26
C PRO A 9 -2.68 17.43 1.17
N ASP A 10 -2.13 16.22 1.31
CA ASP A 10 -2.26 15.10 0.37
C ASP A 10 -3.31 14.05 0.78
N ALA A 11 -4.20 14.35 1.73
CA ALA A 11 -5.29 13.43 2.05
C ALA A 11 -6.27 13.40 0.86
N CYS A 12 -6.19 12.34 0.05
CA CYS A 12 -7.13 12.13 -1.04
C CYS A 12 -8.56 12.06 -0.48
N PRO A 13 -9.53 12.76 -1.08
CA PRO A 13 -10.92 12.79 -0.60
C PRO A 13 -11.63 11.42 -0.64
N PHE A 14 -10.95 10.38 -1.14
CA PHE A 14 -11.40 8.99 -1.22
C PHE A 14 -10.50 8.02 -0.42
N ALA A 15 -9.71 8.52 0.52
CA ALA A 15 -8.92 7.66 1.40
C ALA A 15 -9.83 6.68 2.14
N TRP A 16 -9.58 5.38 1.97
CA TRP A 16 -10.34 4.33 2.65
C TRP A 16 -9.85 4.20 4.09
N PRO A 17 -10.75 3.86 5.05
CA PRO A 17 -10.33 3.63 6.42
C PRO A 17 -9.29 2.51 6.48
N THR A 18 -8.09 2.83 6.96
CA THR A 18 -7.01 1.85 7.12
C THR A 18 -7.09 1.16 8.48
N MET A 19 -6.70 -0.10 8.53
CA MET A 19 -6.56 -0.80 9.81
C MET A 19 -5.27 -0.36 10.53
N GLY A 20 -5.36 -0.20 11.84
CA GLY A 20 -4.16 -0.08 12.68
C GLY A 20 -3.30 -1.34 12.59
N VAL A 21 -1.97 -1.19 12.70
CA VAL A 21 -0.99 -2.27 12.47
C VAL A 21 -1.28 -3.57 13.23
N GLU A 22 -1.75 -3.48 14.48
CA GLU A 22 -2.08 -4.65 15.29
C GLU A 22 -3.34 -5.38 14.82
N ILE A 23 -4.36 -4.62 14.41
CA ILE A 23 -5.62 -5.15 13.87
C ILE A 23 -5.34 -5.81 12.52
N PHE A 24 -4.61 -5.10 11.66
CA PHE A 24 -4.19 -5.62 10.36
C PHE A 24 -3.44 -6.93 10.51
N ARG A 25 -2.42 -7.00 11.39
CA ARG A 25 -1.63 -8.22 11.57
C ARG A 25 -2.50 -9.42 11.99
N LYS A 26 -3.42 -9.23 12.95
CA LYS A 26 -4.33 -10.30 13.41
C LYS A 26 -5.31 -10.71 12.32
N ALA A 27 -5.91 -9.76 11.63
CA ALA A 27 -6.87 -10.00 10.57
C ALA A 27 -6.22 -10.68 9.36
N HIS A 28 -5.06 -10.18 8.93
CA HIS A 28 -4.27 -10.73 7.81
C HIS A 28 -3.77 -12.14 8.13
N GLN A 29 -3.27 -12.39 9.34
CA GLN A 29 -2.88 -13.73 9.77
C GLN A 29 -4.07 -14.71 9.73
N THR A 30 -5.24 -14.27 10.20
CA THR A 30 -6.47 -15.08 10.16
C THR A 30 -6.91 -15.35 8.71
N TYR A 31 -6.82 -14.34 7.85
CA TYR A 31 -7.11 -14.45 6.42
C TYR A 31 -6.16 -15.44 5.73
N CYS A 32 -4.85 -15.38 6.01
CA CYS A 32 -3.88 -16.33 5.45
C CYS A 32 -4.15 -17.77 5.88
N GLN A 33 -4.52 -17.98 7.15
CA GLN A 33 -4.90 -19.30 7.65
C GLN A 33 -6.17 -19.85 7.00
N ARG A 34 -7.18 -18.99 6.82
CA ARG A 34 -8.48 -19.39 6.23
C ARG A 34 -8.40 -19.65 4.73
N ASN A 35 -7.65 -18.83 4.00
CA ASN A 35 -7.59 -18.88 2.53
C ASN A 35 -6.39 -19.69 2.02
N SER A 36 -5.68 -20.39 2.91
CA SER A 36 -4.46 -21.15 2.57
C SER A 36 -3.43 -20.33 1.80
N VAL A 37 -3.35 -19.03 2.10
CA VAL A 37 -2.38 -18.12 1.48
C VAL A 37 -1.03 -18.39 2.12
N VAL A 38 -0.19 -19.13 1.38
CA VAL A 38 1.20 -19.34 1.78
C VAL A 38 1.97 -18.04 1.55
N VAL A 39 2.26 -17.35 2.64
CA VAL A 39 3.10 -16.16 2.63
C VAL A 39 4.55 -16.58 2.42
N ASP A 40 4.96 -16.67 1.16
CA ASP A 40 6.34 -16.94 0.81
C ASP A 40 7.18 -15.67 1.04
N GLN A 41 8.11 -15.74 2.00
CA GLN A 41 8.95 -14.59 2.35
C GLN A 41 9.90 -14.17 1.23
N ASN A 42 10.26 -15.06 0.29
CA ASN A 42 11.06 -14.67 -0.88
C ASN A 42 10.23 -13.86 -1.87
N MET A 43 8.91 -14.09 -1.92
CA MET A 43 7.99 -13.29 -2.73
C MET A 43 7.62 -11.95 -2.07
N LEU A 44 7.75 -11.81 -0.75
CA LEU A 44 7.55 -10.55 -0.03
C LEU A 44 8.80 -9.66 0.01
N GLN A 45 9.69 -9.78 -0.99
CA GLN A 45 10.90 -9.00 -1.05
C GLN A 45 11.05 -8.33 -2.40
N VAL A 46 11.45 -7.07 -2.38
CA VAL A 46 11.81 -6.28 -3.56
C VAL A 46 13.26 -5.89 -3.41
N GLU A 47 14.11 -6.24 -4.38
CA GLU A 47 15.56 -5.96 -4.33
C GLU A 47 16.25 -6.48 -3.05
N GLY A 48 15.79 -7.62 -2.52
CA GLY A 48 16.33 -8.22 -1.28
C GLY A 48 15.93 -7.50 0.00
N ARG A 49 15.00 -6.54 -0.06
CA ARG A 49 14.40 -5.89 1.11
C ARG A 49 12.97 -6.37 1.32
N PRO A 50 12.56 -6.67 2.56
CA PRO A 50 11.19 -7.06 2.84
C PRO A 50 10.23 -5.90 2.57
N VAL A 51 9.07 -6.22 1.99
CA VAL A 51 7.98 -5.26 1.80
C VAL A 51 7.06 -5.31 3.01
N ASP A 52 6.87 -4.16 3.65
CA ASP A 52 5.90 -4.04 4.73
C ASP A 52 4.48 -4.02 4.15
N LEU A 53 3.74 -5.11 4.38
CA LEU A 53 2.37 -5.28 3.90
C LEU A 53 1.39 -4.29 4.54
N HIS A 54 1.59 -3.89 5.80
CA HIS A 54 0.72 -2.93 6.47
C HIS A 54 0.93 -1.53 5.89
N ALA A 55 2.18 -1.13 5.68
CA ALA A 55 2.50 0.13 5.01
C ALA A 55 1.95 0.14 3.57
N LEU A 56 2.10 -0.95 2.83
CA LEU A 56 1.57 -1.09 1.47
C LEU A 56 0.04 -0.98 1.43
N HIS A 57 -0.67 -1.67 2.33
CA HIS A 57 -2.12 -1.54 2.49
C HIS A 57 -2.54 -0.10 2.81
N THR A 58 -1.82 0.55 3.72
CA THR A 58 -2.10 1.93 4.15
C THR A 58 -1.94 2.90 2.99
N GLU A 59 -0.82 2.84 2.27
CA GLU A 59 -0.56 3.71 1.12
C GLU A 59 -1.56 3.48 -0.02
N VAL A 60 -1.91 2.22 -0.33
CA VAL A 60 -2.90 1.95 -1.37
C VAL A 60 -4.29 2.48 -0.97
N SER A 61 -4.67 2.30 0.30
CA SER A 61 -5.95 2.79 0.82
C SER A 61 -6.03 4.32 0.85
N ASP A 62 -4.94 4.99 1.22
CA ASP A 62 -4.80 6.45 1.25
C ASP A 62 -5.01 7.04 -0.16
N HIS A 63 -4.51 6.37 -1.20
CA HIS A 63 -4.67 6.81 -2.60
C HIS A 63 -5.97 6.31 -3.27
N GLY A 64 -7.01 5.95 -2.49
CA GLY A 64 -8.32 5.55 -3.01
C GLY A 64 -8.48 4.06 -3.35
N GLY A 65 -7.50 3.24 -2.97
CA GLY A 65 -7.50 1.79 -3.17
C GLY A 65 -6.90 1.34 -4.50
N CYS A 66 -6.78 0.02 -4.66
CA CYS A 66 -6.10 -0.61 -5.80
C CYS A 66 -6.57 -0.14 -7.19
N PHE A 67 -7.87 0.14 -7.34
CA PHE A 67 -8.43 0.62 -8.59
C PHE A 67 -7.85 1.99 -8.98
N TRP A 68 -7.92 2.97 -8.07
CA TRP A 68 -7.42 4.32 -8.30
C TRP A 68 -5.90 4.35 -8.50
N VAL A 69 -5.17 3.58 -7.68
CA VAL A 69 -3.71 3.43 -7.79
C VAL A 69 -3.30 2.89 -9.16
N SER A 70 -4.02 1.87 -9.65
CA SER A 70 -3.69 1.27 -10.95
C SER A 70 -4.11 2.15 -12.13
N GLN A 71 -5.26 2.81 -12.05
CA GLN A 71 -5.74 3.72 -13.10
C GLN A 71 -4.86 4.97 -13.27
N ASN A 72 -4.28 5.48 -12.18
CA ASN A 72 -3.44 6.67 -12.20
C ASN A 72 -1.93 6.34 -12.20
N GLU A 73 -1.57 5.08 -12.44
CA GLU A 73 -0.19 4.61 -12.50
C GLU A 73 0.65 5.01 -11.27
N LEU A 74 0.06 4.93 -10.06
CA LEU A 74 0.67 5.40 -8.81
C LEU A 74 1.57 4.36 -8.13
N TRP A 75 1.64 3.13 -8.64
CA TRP A 75 2.52 2.09 -8.11
C TRP A 75 3.99 2.53 -7.94
N PRO A 76 4.61 3.30 -8.85
CA PRO A 76 5.96 3.82 -8.64
C PRO A 76 6.07 4.80 -7.47
N VAL A 77 5.02 5.60 -7.22
CA VAL A 77 4.97 6.53 -6.10
C VAL A 77 4.81 5.77 -4.79
N ILE A 78 3.90 4.78 -4.75
CA ILE A 78 3.71 3.93 -3.57
C ILE A 78 4.99 3.16 -3.23
N ALA A 79 5.62 2.53 -4.21
CA ALA A 79 6.88 1.84 -4.01
C ALA A 79 7.98 2.77 -3.46
N ALA A 80 8.06 4.02 -3.95
CA ALA A 80 8.99 5.01 -3.40
C ALA A 80 8.68 5.36 -1.94
N LYS A 81 7.40 5.51 -1.58
CA LYS A 81 6.97 5.77 -0.20
C LYS A 81 7.24 4.60 0.75
N LEU A 82 7.25 3.37 0.22
CA LEU A 82 7.70 2.18 0.94
C LEU A 82 9.23 2.08 1.08
N GLY A 83 9.98 3.09 0.62
CA GLY A 83 11.43 3.15 0.71
C GLY A 83 12.17 2.60 -0.52
N PHE A 84 11.46 2.22 -1.58
CA PHE A 84 12.04 1.79 -2.86
C PHE A 84 12.22 2.95 -3.85
N VAL A 85 12.69 4.09 -3.35
CA VAL A 85 12.96 5.26 -4.18
C VAL A 85 14.18 5.02 -5.05
N GLN A 86 14.02 5.21 -6.36
CA GLN A 86 15.12 5.21 -7.34
C GLN A 86 15.24 6.55 -8.04
N ILE A 87 14.10 7.22 -8.23
CA ILE A 87 14.01 8.56 -8.78
C ILE A 87 13.62 9.49 -7.62
N PRO A 88 14.53 10.36 -7.16
CA PRO A 88 14.24 11.28 -6.08
C PRO A 88 13.10 12.24 -6.48
N GLY A 89 12.28 12.63 -5.50
CA GLY A 89 11.26 13.65 -5.71
C GLY A 89 11.92 14.99 -6.00
N SER A 90 11.21 15.83 -6.77
CA SER A 90 11.64 17.19 -7.09
C SER A 90 10.47 18.15 -6.84
N ASP A 91 10.71 19.45 -6.96
CA ASP A 91 9.67 20.49 -6.84
C ASP A 91 8.49 20.23 -7.81
N THR A 92 8.76 19.54 -8.92
CA THR A 92 7.79 19.20 -9.96
C THR A 92 7.06 17.87 -9.78
N GLY A 93 7.37 17.06 -8.75
CA GLY A 93 6.65 15.81 -8.54
C GLY A 93 7.19 14.86 -7.47
N PRO A 94 6.38 13.86 -7.07
CA PRO A 94 6.73 12.93 -6.01
C PRO A 94 7.89 12.02 -6.41
N ALA A 95 8.60 11.51 -5.40
CA ALA A 95 9.58 10.46 -5.58
C ALA A 95 8.94 9.21 -6.19
N LYS A 96 9.69 8.49 -7.04
CA LYS A 96 9.22 7.30 -7.75
C LYS A 96 10.25 6.18 -7.68
N SER A 97 9.77 4.95 -7.73
CA SER A 97 10.60 3.79 -7.99
C SER A 97 10.81 3.61 -9.49
N GLY A 98 11.71 2.69 -9.86
CA GLY A 98 11.76 2.16 -11.21
C GLY A 98 10.51 1.31 -11.53
N PRO A 99 10.23 1.08 -12.82
CA PRO A 99 9.03 0.34 -13.27
C PRO A 99 9.02 -1.12 -12.79
N ILE A 100 10.19 -1.76 -12.72
CA ILE A 100 10.33 -3.15 -12.26
C ILE A 100 9.91 -3.28 -10.78
N VAL A 101 10.37 -2.37 -9.93
CA VAL A 101 10.02 -2.35 -8.51
C VAL A 101 8.53 -2.04 -8.33
N ALA A 102 8.00 -1.06 -9.06
CA ALA A 102 6.58 -0.73 -9.02
C ALA A 102 5.70 -1.94 -9.37
N GLN A 103 6.08 -2.68 -10.42
CA GLN A 103 5.37 -3.89 -10.83
C GLN A 103 5.46 -4.98 -9.76
N HIS A 104 6.63 -5.19 -9.15
CA HIS A 104 6.78 -6.20 -8.11
C HIS A 104 5.95 -5.89 -6.86
N VAL A 105 5.93 -4.61 -6.44
CA VAL A 105 5.08 -4.13 -5.33
C VAL A 105 3.60 -4.34 -5.63
N ARG A 106 3.17 -4.07 -6.88
CA ARG A 106 1.80 -4.35 -7.33
C ARG A 106 1.46 -5.84 -7.22
N GLU A 107 2.32 -6.73 -7.69
CA GLU A 107 2.08 -8.17 -7.65
C GLU A 107 1.97 -8.67 -6.19
N ILE A 108 2.81 -8.15 -5.30
CA ILE A 108 2.72 -8.42 -3.86
C ILE A 108 1.35 -7.99 -3.31
N TYR A 109 0.92 -6.77 -3.62
CA TYR A 109 -0.39 -6.29 -3.20
C TYR A 109 -1.52 -7.19 -3.73
N LEU A 110 -1.51 -7.50 -5.03
CA LEU A 110 -2.55 -8.32 -5.67
C LEU A 110 -2.65 -9.70 -5.05
N ARG A 111 -1.51 -10.29 -4.69
CA ARG A 111 -1.44 -11.65 -4.16
C ARG A 111 -1.78 -11.78 -2.68
N PHE A 112 -1.42 -10.78 -1.87
CA PHE A 112 -1.50 -10.89 -0.41
C PHE A 112 -2.53 -9.96 0.23
N LEU A 113 -2.96 -8.90 -0.47
CA LEU A 113 -3.79 -7.84 0.10
C LEU A 113 -5.08 -7.57 -0.68
N HIS A 114 -5.12 -7.81 -1.99
CA HIS A 114 -6.28 -7.42 -2.80
C HIS A 114 -7.60 -8.06 -2.34
N GLU A 115 -7.64 -9.39 -2.21
CA GLU A 115 -8.84 -10.08 -1.73
C GLU A 115 -9.13 -9.80 -0.24
N PHE A 116 -8.09 -9.58 0.56
CA PHE A 116 -8.23 -9.20 1.95
C PHE A 116 -8.89 -7.81 2.10
N ASP A 117 -8.43 -6.83 1.32
CA ASP A 117 -8.96 -5.47 1.27
C ASP A 117 -10.38 -5.46 0.72
N ASP A 118 -10.69 -6.30 -0.27
CA ASP A 118 -12.04 -6.44 -0.82
C ASP A 118 -13.02 -7.00 0.21
N MET A 119 -12.61 -8.04 0.95
CA MET A 119 -13.39 -8.60 2.06
C MET A 119 -13.58 -7.57 3.18
N PHE A 120 -12.53 -6.85 3.56
CA PHE A 120 -12.58 -5.81 4.59
C PHE A 120 -13.51 -4.67 4.17
N ARG A 121 -13.39 -4.19 2.93
CA ARG A 121 -14.27 -3.18 2.35
C ARG A 121 -15.72 -3.63 2.37
N SER A 122 -15.99 -4.86 1.94
CA SER A 122 -17.33 -5.46 1.94
C SER A 122 -17.91 -5.70 3.34
N SER A 123 -17.07 -5.71 4.38
CA SER A 123 -17.51 -5.88 5.77
C SER A 123 -17.82 -4.56 6.48
N ILE A 124 -17.37 -3.43 5.93
CA ILE A 124 -17.52 -2.09 6.53
C ILE A 124 -18.55 -1.25 5.78
N LEU A 125 -18.72 -1.48 4.47
CA LEU A 125 -19.82 -0.94 3.66
C LEU A 125 -21.08 -1.80 3.79
#